data_AF-A0A3D1J2E5-F1
#
_entry.id   AF-A0A3D1J2E5-F1
#
_cell.length_a   1.000
_cell.length_b   1.000
_cell.length_c   1.000
_cell.angle_alpha   90.00
_cell.angle_beta   90.00
_cell.angle_gamma   90.00
#
_symmetry.space_group_name_H-M   'P 1'
#
loop_
_entity.id
_entity.type
_entity.pdbx_description
1 polymer ?
#
loop_
_entity_poly.entity_id
_entity_poly.type
_entity_poly.pdbx_seq_one_letter_code
_entity_poly.pdbx_strand_id
1 'polypeptide(L)'
;MTNKRFASASLVIYLLLSLLPIYWMLNMALKTNEEIVGVLSFWPRHLTLDNFKVIFTDESWYSGYINSSIYVAMNMVMSVTVALPAA
;
A
#
# COMPACT_ATOMS: atom_id res chain seq x y z
N MET A 1 2.48 -37.20 -10.99
CA MET A 1 1.43 -36.16 -10.79
C MET A 1 1.66 -35.28 -9.54
N THR A 2 2.73 -35.49 -8.77
CA THR A 2 3.00 -34.83 -7.48
C THR A 2 3.55 -33.39 -7.60
N ASN A 3 4.24 -33.07 -8.71
CA ASN A 3 4.91 -31.77 -8.89
C ASN A 3 3.94 -30.61 -9.14
N LYS A 4 2.80 -30.84 -9.80
CA LYS A 4 1.81 -29.77 -10.06
C LYS A 4 1.14 -29.30 -8.77
N ARG A 5 0.78 -30.23 -7.86
CA ARG A 5 0.18 -29.88 -6.57
C ARG A 5 1.15 -29.15 -5.66
N PHE A 6 2.43 -29.53 -5.69
CA PHE A 6 3.48 -28.85 -4.93
C PHE A 6 3.75 -27.43 -5.48
N ALA A 7 3.80 -27.28 -6.80
CA ALA A 7 3.92 -25.97 -7.46
C ALA A 7 2.71 -25.06 -7.17
N SER A 8 1.48 -25.61 -7.16
CA SER A 8 0.30 -24.83 -6.77
C SER A 8 0.35 -24.41 -5.30
N ALA A 9 0.78 -25.30 -4.40
CA ALA A 9 0.92 -24.97 -2.98
C ALA A 9 2.00 -23.89 -2.74
N SER A 10 3.14 -23.97 -3.43
CA SER A 10 4.19 -22.95 -3.32
C SER A 10 3.74 -21.59 -3.84
N LEU A 11 2.96 -21.54 -4.92
CA LEU A 11 2.37 -20.30 -5.43
C LEU A 11 1.38 -19.67 -4.44
N VAL A 12 0.54 -20.49 -3.79
CA VAL A 12 -0.39 -19.99 -2.76
C VAL A 12 0.36 -19.42 -1.56
N ILE A 13 1.38 -20.14 -1.07
CA ILE A 13 2.22 -19.67 0.05
C ILE A 13 2.92 -18.36 -0.33
N TYR A 14 3.51 -18.29 -1.53
CA TYR A 14 4.14 -17.08 -2.05
C TYR A 14 3.16 -15.90 -2.07
N LEU A 15 1.93 -16.12 -2.57
CA LEU A 15 0.91 -15.09 -2.61
C LEU A 15 0.51 -14.62 -1.20
N LEU A 16 0.28 -15.53 -0.26
CA LEU A 16 -0.03 -15.18 1.13
C LEU A 16 1.09 -14.36 1.79
N LEU A 17 2.34 -14.74 1.57
CA LEU A 17 3.50 -14.00 2.08
C LEU A 17 3.63 -12.61 1.43
N SER A 18 3.34 -12.50 0.13
CA SER A 18 3.36 -11.21 -0.58
C SER A 18 2.26 -10.25 -0.09
N LEU A 19 1.11 -10.78 0.34
CA LEU A 19 0.00 -10.01 0.88
C LEU A 19 0.18 -9.65 2.36
N LEU A 20 1.05 -10.35 3.09
CA LEU A 20 1.31 -10.10 4.51
C LEU A 20 1.67 -8.63 4.82
N PRO A 21 2.61 -7.95 4.13
CA PRO A 21 2.89 -6.54 4.39
C PRO A 21 1.68 -5.63 4.08
N ILE A 22 0.88 -5.96 3.06
CA ILE A 22 -0.33 -5.19 2.70
C ILE A 22 -1.39 -5.33 3.79
N TYR A 23 -1.62 -6.56 4.27
CA TYR A 23 -2.47 -6.82 5.43
C TYR A 23 -2.02 -6.01 6.63
N TRP A 24 -0.72 -5.99 6.91
CA TRP A 24 -0.16 -5.25 8.03
C TRP A 24 -0.39 -3.74 7.90
N MET A 25 -0.16 -3.17 6.71
CA MET A 25 -0.43 -1.76 6.44
C MET A 25 -1.91 -1.41 6.63
N LEU A 26 -2.83 -2.22 6.11
CA LEU A 26 -4.27 -2.02 6.27
C LEU A 26 -4.69 -2.09 7.74
N ASN A 27 -4.14 -3.04 8.47
CA ASN A 27 -4.37 -3.23 9.88
C ASN A 27 -3.95 -2.00 10.69
N MET A 28 -2.76 -1.46 10.41
CA MET A 28 -2.24 -0.25 11.07
C MET A 28 -3.04 0.99 10.68
N ALA A 29 -3.51 1.11 9.44
CA ALA A 29 -4.33 2.23 9.00
C ALA A 29 -5.65 2.35 9.78
N LEU A 30 -6.18 1.23 10.29
CA LEU A 30 -7.46 1.15 11.01
C LEU A 30 -7.32 1.16 12.55
N LYS A 31 -6.10 1.31 13.08
CA LYS A 31 -5.80 1.33 14.51
C LYS A 31 -5.60 2.76 15.02
N THR A 32 -5.79 2.93 16.33
CA THR A 32 -5.38 4.17 17.00
C THR A 32 -3.86 4.20 17.21
N ASN A 33 -3.29 5.39 17.36
CA ASN A 33 -1.84 5.56 17.57
C ASN A 33 -1.35 4.84 18.83
N GLU A 34 -2.16 4.83 19.89
CA GLU A 34 -1.87 4.13 21.14
C GLU A 34 -1.81 2.61 20.92
N GLU A 35 -2.69 2.05 20.10
CA GLU A 35 -2.67 0.62 19.77
C GLU A 35 -1.44 0.27 18.90
N ILE A 36 -1.08 1.12 17.94
CA ILE A 36 0.08 0.92 17.05
C ILE A 36 1.39 0.85 17.85
N VAL A 37 1.56 1.73 18.84
CA VAL A 37 2.81 1.84 19.61
C VAL A 37 2.80 0.93 20.87
N GLY A 38 1.63 0.66 21.44
CA GLY A 38 1.51 0.04 22.76
C GLY A 38 1.60 -1.49 22.79
N VAL A 39 0.77 -2.20 22.02
CA VAL A 39 0.63 -3.65 22.13
C VAL A 39 0.62 -4.30 20.75
N LEU A 40 1.38 -5.40 20.59
CA LEU A 40 1.31 -6.22 19.39
C LEU A 40 -0.07 -6.87 19.27
N SER A 41 -0.89 -6.39 18.34
CA SER A 41 -2.18 -6.98 17.98
C SER A 41 -2.20 -7.36 16.49
N PHE A 42 -2.70 -8.56 16.18
CA PHE A 42 -2.79 -9.03 14.79
C PHE A 42 -4.01 -8.46 14.06
N TRP A 43 -5.05 -8.02 14.76
CA TRP A 43 -6.24 -7.32 14.25
C TRP A 43 -6.52 -6.08 15.11
N PRO A 44 -7.15 -5.02 14.56
CA PRO A 44 -7.50 -3.83 15.33
C PRO A 44 -8.43 -4.20 16.47
N ARG A 45 -8.07 -3.85 17.71
CA ARG A 45 -8.96 -3.95 18.86
C ARG A 45 -9.97 -2.82 18.86
N HIS A 46 -9.53 -1.63 18.43
CA HIS A 46 -10.36 -0.46 18.28
C HIS A 46 -10.32 0.03 16.82
N LEU A 47 -11.35 -0.33 16.05
CA LEU A 47 -11.50 0.15 14.68
C LEU A 47 -11.74 1.66 14.66
N THR A 48 -10.87 2.38 13.95
CA THR A 48 -11.02 3.83 13.71
C THR A 48 -10.77 4.17 12.24
N LEU A 49 -11.38 5.27 11.80
CA LEU A 49 -11.15 5.89 10.49
C LEU A 49 -10.49 7.27 10.63
N ASP A 50 -10.00 7.63 11.82
CA ASP A 50 -9.47 8.97 12.07
C ASP A 50 -8.18 9.23 11.28
N ASN A 51 -7.34 8.22 11.07
CA ASN A 51 -6.16 8.32 10.21
C ASN A 51 -6.55 8.70 8.76
N PHE A 52 -7.66 8.16 8.25
CA PHE A 52 -8.16 8.51 6.91
C PHE A 52 -8.66 9.95 6.87
N LYS A 53 -9.40 10.40 7.90
CA LYS A 53 -9.84 11.80 7.97
C LYS A 53 -8.65 12.74 7.88
N VAL A 54 -7.59 12.50 8.67
CA VAL A 54 -6.36 13.31 8.65
C VAL A 54 -5.78 13.41 7.23
N ILE A 55 -5.63 12.29 6.51
CA ILE A 55 -5.08 12.29 5.15
C ILE A 55 -5.89 13.18 4.19
N PHE A 56 -7.22 13.22 4.34
CA PHE A 56 -8.09 13.98 3.44
C PHE A 56 -8.37 15.41 3.88
N THR A 57 -8.18 15.75 5.17
CA THR A 57 -8.49 17.08 5.70
C THR A 57 -7.25 17.92 5.99
N ASP A 58 -6.10 17.30 6.24
CA ASP A 58 -4.87 18.00 6.55
C ASP A 58 -4.16 18.43 5.25
N GLU A 59 -3.94 19.74 5.12
CA GLU A 59 -3.32 20.35 3.95
C GLU A 59 -1.91 19.81 3.69
N SER A 60 -1.15 19.49 4.74
CA SER A 60 0.22 18.97 4.60
C SER A 60 0.25 17.62 3.88
N TRP A 61 -0.76 16.79 4.11
CA TRP A 61 -0.90 15.48 3.46
C TRP A 61 -1.47 15.60 2.05
N TYR A 62 -2.57 16.33 1.89
CA TYR A 62 -3.25 16.45 0.61
C TYR A 62 -2.39 17.18 -0.44
N SER A 63 -1.74 18.28 -0.07
CA SER A 63 -0.84 19.01 -0.98
C SER A 63 0.36 18.16 -1.41
N GLY A 64 0.95 17.39 -0.48
CA GLY A 64 2.03 16.45 -0.79
C GLY A 64 1.62 15.37 -1.79
N TYR A 65 0.40 14.84 -1.64
CA TYR A 65 -0.15 13.84 -2.56
C TYR A 65 -0.41 14.42 -3.97
N ILE A 66 -0.98 15.63 -4.06
CA ILE A 66 -1.18 16.32 -5.34
C ILE A 66 0.15 16.56 -6.03
N ASN A 67 1.12 17.15 -5.31
CA ASN A 67 2.42 17.47 -5.88
C ASN A 67 3.09 16.22 -6.44
N SER A 68 3.10 15.12 -5.67
CA SER A 68 3.67 13.84 -6.10
C SER A 68 2.97 13.30 -7.36
N SER A 69 1.64 13.38 -7.41
CA SER A 69 0.85 12.92 -8.56
C SER A 69 1.17 13.72 -9.83
N ILE A 70 1.32 15.04 -9.71
CA ILE A 70 1.72 15.92 -10.81
C ILE A 70 3.12 15.54 -11.30
N TYR A 71 4.09 15.37 -10.39
CA TYR A 71 5.46 15.00 -10.79
C TYR A 71 5.51 13.64 -11.50
N VAL A 72 4.78 12.65 -11.00
CA VAL A 72 4.70 11.32 -11.63
C VAL A 72 4.03 11.41 -13.00
N ALA A 73 2.93 12.15 -13.13
CA ALA A 73 2.23 12.32 -14.41
C ALA A 73 3.10 13.06 -15.44
N MET A 74 3.78 14.14 -15.03
CA MET A 74 4.72 14.86 -15.88
C MET A 74 5.87 13.96 -16.33
N ASN A 75 6.46 13.21 -15.40
CA ASN A 75 7.52 12.26 -15.71
C ASN A 75 7.04 11.21 -16.72
N MET A 76 5.88 10.60 -16.49
CA MET A 76 5.28 9.61 -17.39
C MET A 76 5.06 10.19 -18.79
N VAL A 77 4.47 11.38 -18.92
CA VAL A 77 4.23 12.03 -20.22
C VAL A 77 5.54 12.34 -20.92
N MET A 78 6.52 12.91 -20.23
CA MET A 78 7.84 13.21 -20.81
C MET A 78 8.55 11.94 -21.26
N SER A 79 8.58 10.90 -20.42
CA SER A 79 9.21 9.62 -20.75
C SER A 79 8.55 8.98 -21.96
N VAL A 80 7.23 8.93 -22.04
CA VAL A 80 6.53 8.37 -23.20
C VAL A 80 6.78 9.21 -24.45
N THR A 81 6.61 10.54 -24.37
CA THR A 81 6.78 11.42 -25.54
C THR A 81 8.20 11.45 -26.09
N VAL A 82 9.22 11.29 -25.25
CA VAL A 82 10.63 11.26 -25.69
C VAL A 82 11.08 9.85 -26.08
N ALA A 83 10.61 8.80 -25.41
CA ALA A 83 11.02 7.43 -25.72
C ALA A 83 10.30 6.86 -26.96
N LEU A 84 9.02 7.20 -27.19
CA LEU A 84 8.25 6.66 -28.32
C LEU A 84 8.87 7.00 -29.69
N PRO A 85 9.39 8.22 -29.93
CA PRO A 85 10.10 8.54 -31.17
C PRO A 85 11.49 7.89 -31.30
N ALA A 86 12.07 7.44 -30.19
CA ALA A 86 13.39 6.81 -30.16
C ALA A 86 13.36 5.27 -30.31
N ALA A 87 12.17 4.66 -30.21
CA ALA A 87 11.92 3.23 -30.37
C ALA A 87 11.48 2.89 -31.80
#